data_AF-A0AAF5DL41-F1
#
_entry.id   AF-A0AAF5DL41-F1
#
_cell.length_a   1.000
_cell.length_b   1.000
_cell.length_c   1.000
_cell.angle_alpha   90.00
_cell.angle_beta   90.00
_cell.angle_gamma   90.00
#
_symmetry.space_group_name_H-M   'P 1'
#
loop_
_entity.id
_entity.type
_entity.pdbx_description
1 polymer ?
#
loop_
_entity_poly.entity_id
_entity_poly.type
_entity_poly.pdbx_seq_one_letter_code
_entity_poly.pdbx_strand_id
1 'polypeptide(L)'
;MKGLDKVLQGVLKFRKTIRKDLVKQFEEVRDNPQPTALFFTCMDSRILPSTVTHYIDKENKLNIEDKLSQINTLQQVLNIASHEFMFDYMANNKVFIHAMWFDIYDGNMYLFSKPEQCFIKVDEKNTDQLLRYVENEMKGISNNHQHSNNCCH
;
A
#
# COMPACT_ATOMS: atom_id res chain seq x y z
N MET A 1 -13.84 -9.45 -1.59
CA MET A 1 -12.42 -9.73 -1.27
C MET A 1 -11.62 -10.47 -2.35
N LYS A 2 -12.24 -11.21 -3.31
CA LYS A 2 -11.48 -12.02 -4.31
C LYS A 2 -10.30 -11.30 -4.99
N GLY A 3 -10.36 -9.97 -5.11
CA GLY A 3 -9.25 -9.15 -5.62
C GLY A 3 -8.01 -9.15 -4.74
N LEU A 4 -8.08 -8.60 -3.51
CA LEU A 4 -6.90 -8.47 -2.64
C LEU A 4 -6.29 -9.83 -2.28
N ASP A 5 -7.12 -10.83 -1.97
CA ASP A 5 -6.65 -12.19 -1.73
C ASP A 5 -5.83 -12.71 -2.93
N LYS A 6 -6.35 -12.58 -4.16
CA LYS A 6 -5.61 -12.95 -5.37
C LYS A 6 -4.30 -12.18 -5.53
N VAL A 7 -4.26 -10.90 -5.15
CA VAL A 7 -3.04 -10.10 -5.17
C VAL A 7 -2.02 -10.66 -4.18
N LEU A 8 -2.41 -10.90 -2.91
CA LEU A 8 -1.50 -11.43 -1.89
C LEU A 8 -1.02 -12.84 -2.22
N GLN A 9 -1.88 -13.71 -2.75
CA GLN A 9 -1.46 -15.02 -3.28
C GLN A 9 -0.45 -14.88 -4.43
N GLY A 10 -0.62 -13.86 -5.28
CA GLY A 10 0.36 -13.47 -6.30
C GLY A 10 1.70 -13.07 -5.69
N VAL A 11 1.70 -12.30 -4.60
CA VAL A 11 2.91 -11.92 -3.85
C VAL A 11 3.62 -13.17 -3.30
N LEU A 12 2.88 -14.08 -2.68
CA LEU A 12 3.44 -15.33 -2.15
C LEU A 12 4.03 -16.20 -3.26
N LYS A 13 3.36 -16.28 -4.42
CA LYS A 13 3.90 -16.98 -5.59
C LYS A 13 5.19 -16.32 -6.08
N PHE A 14 5.19 -15.01 -6.27
CA PHE A 14 6.35 -14.24 -6.71
C PHE A 14 7.57 -14.45 -5.80
N ARG A 15 7.36 -14.42 -4.48
CA ARG A 15 8.41 -14.67 -3.48
C ARG A 15 9.07 -16.04 -3.62
N LYS A 16 8.28 -17.07 -3.97
CA LYS A 16 8.74 -18.45 -4.14
C LYS A 16 9.33 -18.74 -5.51
N THR A 17 8.98 -17.95 -6.52
CA THR A 17 9.40 -18.17 -7.91
C THR A 17 10.48 -17.18 -8.34
N ILE A 18 10.10 -16.11 -9.02
CA ILE A 18 10.99 -15.24 -9.79
C ILE A 18 11.70 -14.19 -8.94
N ARG A 19 11.29 -13.97 -7.68
CA ARG A 19 11.90 -12.94 -6.81
C ARG A 19 13.43 -13.01 -6.80
N LYS A 20 14.02 -14.20 -6.67
CA LYS A 20 15.48 -14.37 -6.61
C LYS A 20 16.16 -13.90 -7.90
N ASP A 21 15.61 -14.30 -9.04
CA ASP A 21 16.15 -13.93 -10.36
C ASP A 21 15.95 -12.45 -10.65
N LEU A 22 14.82 -11.88 -10.21
CA LEU A 22 14.52 -10.45 -10.38
C LEU A 22 15.45 -9.58 -9.52
N VAL A 23 15.66 -9.94 -8.26
CA VAL A 23 16.59 -9.21 -7.38
C VAL A 23 18.01 -9.23 -7.96
N LYS A 24 18.44 -10.37 -8.51
CA LYS A 24 19.74 -10.47 -9.19
C LYS A 24 19.83 -9.50 -10.38
N GLN A 25 18.77 -9.35 -11.18
CA GLN A 25 18.75 -8.37 -12.27
C GLN A 25 18.82 -6.93 -11.74
N PHE A 26 18.19 -6.63 -10.61
CA PHE A 26 18.31 -5.32 -9.97
C PHE A 26 19.72 -5.06 -9.44
N GLU A 27 20.41 -6.08 -8.91
CA GLU A 27 21.81 -5.98 -8.52
C GLU A 27 22.71 -5.69 -9.72
N GLU A 28 22.52 -6.39 -10.86
CA GLU A 28 23.27 -6.15 -12.09
C GLU A 28 23.09 -4.71 -12.61
N VAL A 29 21.86 -4.18 -12.59
CA VAL A 29 21.56 -2.80 -12.97
C VAL A 29 22.13 -1.79 -11.98
N ARG A 30 22.10 -2.09 -10.67
CA ARG A 30 22.67 -1.23 -9.62
C ARG A 30 24.19 -1.10 -9.77
N ASP A 31 24.88 -2.20 -10.04
CA ASP A 31 26.34 -2.24 -10.08
C ASP A 31 26.90 -1.63 -11.38
N ASN A 32 26.15 -1.68 -12.49
CA ASN A 32 26.51 -1.01 -13.74
C ASN A 32 25.28 -0.42 -14.46
N PRO A 33 24.76 0.72 -14.01
CA PRO A 33 23.56 1.32 -14.60
C PRO A 33 23.87 1.89 -15.99
N GLN A 34 23.21 1.36 -17.02
CA GLN A 34 23.25 1.89 -18.39
C GLN A 34 21.84 2.30 -18.86
N PRO A 35 21.23 3.34 -18.27
CA PRO A 35 19.87 3.73 -18.61
C PRO A 35 19.81 4.37 -20.00
N THR A 36 18.98 3.82 -20.88
CA THR A 36 18.64 4.46 -22.16
C THR A 36 17.52 5.51 -22.00
N ALA A 37 16.73 5.42 -20.93
CA ALA A 37 15.62 6.32 -20.63
C ALA A 37 15.36 6.42 -19.12
N LEU A 38 14.85 7.58 -18.67
CA LEU A 38 14.41 7.83 -17.31
C LEU A 38 12.87 7.87 -17.27
N PHE A 39 12.26 7.02 -16.46
CA PHE A 39 10.79 6.93 -16.34
C PHE A 39 10.34 7.48 -14.98
N PHE A 40 9.54 8.55 -15.01
CA PHE A 40 8.86 9.09 -13.84
C PHE A 40 7.45 8.50 -13.75
N THR A 41 7.21 7.60 -12.79
CA THR A 41 5.93 6.89 -12.65
C THR A 41 4.87 7.78 -11.99
N CYS A 42 5.22 8.42 -10.87
CA CYS A 42 4.30 9.18 -10.01
C CYS A 42 5.06 10.21 -9.17
N MET A 43 5.10 11.48 -9.59
CA MET A 43 5.61 12.59 -8.77
C MET A 43 4.43 13.43 -8.28
N ASP A 44 3.91 13.14 -7.09
CA ASP A 44 3.08 14.12 -6.39
C ASP A 44 4.01 15.13 -5.71
N SER A 45 3.97 16.39 -6.15
CA SER A 45 4.77 17.47 -5.56
C SER A 45 4.28 17.89 -4.16
N ARG A 46 3.14 17.37 -3.70
CA ARG A 46 2.48 17.75 -2.44
C ARG A 46 2.95 16.96 -1.22
N ILE A 47 4.05 16.21 -1.34
CA ILE A 47 4.65 15.58 -0.16
C ILE A 47 5.33 16.67 0.68
N LEU A 48 4.69 17.06 1.78
CA LEU A 48 5.30 17.88 2.82
C LEU A 48 6.12 16.96 3.75
N PRO A 49 7.46 16.97 3.69
CA PRO A 49 8.25 16.00 4.45
C PRO A 49 8.08 16.16 5.97
N SER A 50 7.77 17.36 6.45
CA SER A 50 7.65 17.65 7.88
C SER A 50 6.44 17.01 8.57
N THR A 51 5.37 16.72 7.84
CA THR A 51 4.10 16.26 8.44
C THR A 51 4.01 14.75 8.57
N VAL A 52 4.74 13.98 7.77
CA VAL A 52 4.50 12.52 7.65
C VAL A 52 5.62 11.65 8.22
N THR A 53 6.84 12.17 8.36
CA THR A 53 8.03 11.39 8.76
C THR A 53 7.88 10.64 10.08
N HIS A 54 7.14 11.18 11.05
CA HIS A 54 6.99 10.57 12.37
C HIS A 54 6.01 9.39 12.44
N TYR A 55 5.13 9.24 11.44
CA TYR A 55 4.05 8.24 11.52
C TYR A 55 4.45 6.87 10.99
N ILE A 56 5.18 6.83 9.87
CA ILE A 56 5.42 5.58 9.11
C ILE A 56 6.63 4.80 9.65
N ASP A 57 7.68 5.49 10.08
CA ASP A 57 8.94 4.88 10.53
C ASP A 57 9.23 5.25 11.99
N LYS A 58 8.45 4.68 12.90
CA LYS A 58 8.53 4.91 14.35
C LYS A 58 9.93 4.60 14.92
N GLU A 59 10.63 3.64 14.32
CA GLU A 59 11.95 3.19 14.76
C GLU A 59 13.10 3.90 14.03
N ASN A 60 12.78 4.82 13.11
CA ASN A 60 13.73 5.57 12.30
C ASN A 60 14.75 4.67 11.56
N LYS A 61 14.32 3.50 11.08
CA LYS A 61 15.18 2.50 10.41
C LYS A 61 15.28 2.66 8.91
N LEU A 62 14.32 3.34 8.28
CA LEU A 62 14.28 3.53 6.84
C LEU A 62 15.20 4.69 6.43
N ASN A 63 15.85 4.54 5.27
CA ASN A 63 16.49 5.67 4.60
C ASN A 63 15.43 6.72 4.19
N ILE A 64 15.88 7.91 3.79
CA ILE A 64 14.95 8.99 3.49
C ILE A 64 14.15 8.73 2.21
N GLU A 65 14.73 8.02 1.24
CA GLU A 65 14.11 7.70 -0.04
C GLU A 65 12.90 6.76 0.14
N ASP A 66 13.06 5.69 0.92
CA ASP A 66 12.01 4.72 1.21
C ASP A 66 10.92 5.33 2.07
N LYS A 67 11.29 6.20 3.03
CA LYS A 67 10.32 7.01 3.78
C LYS A 67 9.45 7.83 2.84
N LEU A 68 10.06 8.64 1.97
CA LEU A 68 9.34 9.49 1.03
C LEU A 68 8.51 8.67 0.04
N SER A 69 9.01 7.52 -0.41
CA SER A 69 8.31 6.60 -1.30
C SER A 69 7.06 5.97 -0.65
N GLN A 70 7.15 5.56 0.62
CA GLN A 70 6.01 5.06 1.40
C GLN A 70 4.98 6.17 1.66
N ILE A 71 5.44 7.38 2.00
CA ILE A 71 4.58 8.57 2.15
C ILE A 71 3.83 8.85 0.86
N ASN A 72 4.52 8.85 -0.28
CA ASN A 72 3.92 9.07 -1.59
C ASN A 72 2.80 8.06 -1.86
N THR A 73 3.02 6.80 -1.50
CA THR A 73 2.00 5.75 -1.67
C THR A 73 0.73 6.07 -0.88
N LEU A 74 0.86 6.54 0.36
CA LEU A 74 -0.29 6.97 1.17
C LEU A 74 -0.96 8.21 0.61
N GLN A 75 -0.19 9.20 0.15
CA GLN A 75 -0.73 10.40 -0.46
C GLN A 75 -1.55 10.06 -1.72
N GLN A 76 -1.08 9.12 -2.53
CA GLN A 76 -1.82 8.66 -3.70
C GLN A 76 -3.14 7.97 -3.34
N VAL A 77 -3.17 7.21 -2.24
CA VAL A 77 -4.44 6.66 -1.73
C VAL A 77 -5.40 7.78 -1.33
N LEU A 78 -4.93 8.82 -0.64
CA LEU A 78 -5.76 9.97 -0.27
C LEU A 78 -6.26 10.74 -1.50
N ASN A 79 -5.40 10.94 -2.50
CA ASN A 79 -5.76 11.63 -3.74
C ASN A 79 -6.87 10.88 -4.48
N ILE A 80 -6.69 9.57 -4.69
CA ILE A 80 -7.69 8.73 -5.35
C ILE A 80 -9.00 8.78 -4.57
N ALA A 81 -8.94 8.61 -3.23
CA ALA A 81 -10.12 8.65 -2.38
C ALA A 81 -10.85 10.00 -2.39
N SER A 82 -10.13 11.10 -2.64
CA SER A 82 -10.69 12.46 -2.63
C SER A 82 -11.46 12.84 -3.90
N HIS A 83 -11.33 12.07 -4.99
CA HIS A 83 -12.04 12.37 -6.22
C HIS A 83 -13.55 12.14 -6.08
N GLU A 84 -14.35 13.08 -6.58
CA GLU A 84 -15.81 13.07 -6.47
C GLU A 84 -16.44 11.76 -6.98
N PHE A 85 -15.95 11.21 -8.09
CA PHE A 85 -16.47 9.97 -8.64
C PHE A 85 -16.27 8.76 -7.70
N MET A 86 -15.37 8.82 -6.73
CA MET A 86 -15.14 7.76 -5.75
C MET A 86 -16.11 7.80 -4.57
N PHE A 87 -16.80 8.93 -4.35
CA PHE A 87 -17.64 9.13 -3.16
C PHE A 87 -18.71 8.05 -3.04
N ASP A 88 -19.48 7.80 -4.10
CA ASP A 88 -20.51 6.75 -4.08
C ASP A 88 -19.94 5.34 -3.95
N TYR A 89 -18.75 5.09 -4.48
CA TYR A 89 -18.13 3.76 -4.39
C TYR A 89 -17.60 3.48 -2.99
N MET A 90 -17.05 4.49 -2.32
CA MET A 90 -16.55 4.36 -0.95
C MET A 90 -17.70 4.37 0.05
N ALA A 91 -18.67 5.27 -0.10
CA ALA A 91 -19.83 5.37 0.79
C ALA A 91 -20.69 4.10 0.76
N ASN A 92 -20.86 3.48 -0.41
CA ASN A 92 -21.59 2.23 -0.55
C ASN A 92 -20.72 0.97 -0.38
N ASN A 93 -19.49 1.09 0.14
CA ASN A 93 -18.59 -0.05 0.36
C ASN A 93 -18.36 -0.91 -0.89
N LYS A 94 -18.44 -0.31 -2.09
CA LYS A 94 -18.20 -0.96 -3.39
C LYS A 94 -16.70 -1.05 -3.69
N VAL A 95 -15.92 -0.09 -3.20
CA VAL A 95 -14.47 -0.03 -3.40
C VAL A 95 -13.76 0.20 -2.07
N PHE A 96 -12.68 -0.55 -1.87
CA PHE A 96 -11.75 -0.39 -0.77
C PHE A 96 -10.36 -0.19 -1.35
N ILE A 97 -9.67 0.85 -0.88
CA ILE A 97 -8.35 1.22 -1.36
C ILE A 97 -7.31 0.71 -0.35
N HIS A 98 -6.30 0.03 -0.86
CA HIS A 98 -5.19 -0.51 -0.07
C HIS A 98 -3.87 0.07 -0.60
N ALA A 99 -3.01 0.53 0.31
CA ALA A 99 -1.66 0.98 -0.03
C ALA A 99 -0.71 -0.22 0.03
N MET A 100 -0.09 -0.54 -1.09
CA MET A 100 0.98 -1.54 -1.18
C MET A 100 2.25 -0.87 -1.67
N TRP A 101 3.38 -1.24 -1.07
CA TRP A 101 4.69 -0.70 -1.40
C TRP A 101 5.65 -1.84 -1.74
N PHE A 102 6.50 -1.66 -2.76
CA PHE A 102 7.46 -2.65 -3.22
C PHE A 102 8.88 -2.13 -3.02
N ASP A 103 9.65 -2.88 -2.25
CA ASP A 103 11.08 -2.66 -2.09
C ASP A 103 11.80 -3.22 -3.32
N ILE A 104 12.38 -2.33 -4.13
CA ILE A 104 13.10 -2.71 -5.36
C ILE A 104 14.46 -3.33 -5.07
N TYR A 105 15.06 -3.06 -3.92
CA TYR A 105 16.38 -3.57 -3.58
C TYR A 105 16.31 -5.01 -3.17
N ASP A 106 15.35 -5.33 -2.30
CA ASP A 106 15.22 -6.68 -1.80
C ASP A 106 14.13 -7.46 -2.51
N GLY A 107 13.19 -6.84 -3.23
CA GLY A 107 12.06 -7.47 -3.91
C GLY A 107 10.92 -7.90 -2.98
N ASN A 108 10.70 -7.24 -1.84
CA ASN A 108 9.61 -7.53 -0.91
C ASN A 108 8.43 -6.60 -1.13
N MET A 109 7.22 -7.12 -0.94
CA MET A 109 5.99 -6.32 -0.93
C MET A 109 5.54 -6.10 0.50
N TYR A 110 5.01 -4.91 0.73
CA TYR A 110 4.48 -4.46 2.01
C TYR A 110 3.06 -3.95 1.83
N LEU A 111 2.22 -4.18 2.82
CA LEU A 111 0.85 -3.67 2.90
C LEU A 111 0.76 -2.69 4.05
N PHE A 112 0.18 -1.51 3.83
CA PHE A 112 -0.02 -0.55 4.90
C PHE A 112 -1.06 -1.06 5.91
N SER A 113 -0.67 -1.11 7.18
CA SER A 113 -1.54 -1.43 8.30
C SER A 113 -1.97 -0.13 8.98
N LYS A 114 -3.27 0.17 8.97
CA LYS A 114 -3.79 1.36 9.67
C LYS A 114 -3.61 1.28 11.19
N PRO A 115 -3.85 0.13 11.86
CA PRO A 115 -3.62 0.03 13.30
C PRO A 115 -2.15 0.23 13.70
N GLU A 116 -1.23 -0.38 12.95
CA GLU A 116 0.21 -0.26 13.24
C GLU A 116 0.80 1.06 12.72
N GLN A 117 0.07 1.75 11.83
CA GLN A 117 0.46 2.96 11.11
C GLN A 117 1.75 2.83 10.31
N CYS A 118 2.07 1.62 9.84
CA CYS A 118 3.28 1.35 9.08
C CYS A 118 3.05 0.30 7.99
N PHE A 119 4.01 0.18 7.08
CA PHE A 119 4.01 -0.85 6.04
C PHE A 119 4.52 -2.18 6.60
N ILE A 120 3.67 -3.20 6.58
CA ILE A 120 3.99 -4.55 7.06
C ILE A 120 4.33 -5.42 5.85
N LYS A 121 5.49 -6.07 5.89
CA LYS A 121 5.92 -7.02 4.86
C LYS A 121 4.89 -8.13 4.70
N VAL A 122 4.49 -8.42 3.47
CA VAL A 122 3.60 -9.54 3.14
C VAL A 122 4.43 -10.80 2.93
N ASP A 123 4.18 -11.81 3.75
CA ASP A 123 4.83 -13.11 3.62
C ASP A 123 3.91 -14.27 4.02
N GLU A 124 4.44 -15.48 3.89
CA GLU A 124 3.74 -16.73 4.15
C GLU A 124 3.24 -16.87 5.61
N LYS A 125 3.79 -16.10 6.55
CA LYS A 125 3.45 -16.20 7.97
C LYS A 125 2.29 -15.31 8.36
N ASN A 126 2.11 -14.18 7.67
CA ASN A 126 1.15 -13.15 8.07
C ASN A 126 0.05 -12.84 7.04
N THR A 127 0.11 -13.39 5.81
CA THR A 127 -0.87 -13.09 4.76
C THR A 127 -2.31 -13.35 5.20
N ASP A 128 -2.59 -14.50 5.83
CA ASP A 128 -3.94 -14.84 6.29
C ASP A 128 -4.43 -13.88 7.38
N GLN A 129 -3.53 -13.45 8.26
CA GLN A 129 -3.82 -12.48 9.31
C GLN A 129 -4.13 -11.10 8.71
N LEU A 130 -3.32 -10.64 7.75
CA LEU A 130 -3.53 -9.38 7.04
C LEU A 130 -4.89 -9.37 6.30
N LEU A 131 -5.24 -10.47 5.61
CA LEU A 131 -6.54 -10.60 4.97
C LEU A 131 -7.69 -10.53 5.97
N ARG A 132 -7.59 -11.24 7.10
CA ARG A 132 -8.61 -11.18 8.17
C ARG A 132 -8.78 -9.78 8.73
N TYR A 133 -7.68 -9.04 8.92
CA TYR A 133 -7.77 -7.65 9.38
C TYR A 133 -8.48 -6.77 8.37
N VAL A 134 -8.13 -6.87 7.09
CA VAL A 134 -8.79 -6.11 6.02
C VAL A 134 -10.29 -6.45 5.96
N GLU A 135 -10.66 -7.74 6.06
CA GLU A 135 -12.06 -8.12 6.10
C GLU A 135 -12.83 -7.49 7.27
N ASN A 136 -12.21 -7.47 8.45
CA ASN A 136 -12.84 -6.92 9.64
C ASN A 136 -13.00 -5.40 9.53
N GLU A 137 -12.03 -4.69 8.95
CA GLU A 137 -12.18 -3.26 8.62
C GLU A 137 -13.35 -3.03 7.65
N MET A 138 -13.42 -3.82 6.57
CA MET A 138 -14.48 -3.70 5.56
C MET A 138 -15.87 -3.97 6.15
N LYS A 139 -15.98 -4.96 7.06
CA LYS A 139 -17.23 -5.30 7.76
C LYS A 139 -17.62 -4.22 8.78
N GLY A 140 -16.65 -3.66 9.51
CA GLY A 140 -16.87 -2.59 10.48
C GLY A 140 -17.45 -1.32 9.85
N ILE A 141 -17.03 -1.00 8.62
CA ILE A 141 -17.56 0.15 7.88
C ILE A 141 -19.05 -0.05 7.53
N SER A 142 -19.47 -1.27 7.18
CA SER A 142 -20.89 -1.56 6.88
C SER A 142 -21.82 -1.39 8.08
N ASN A 143 -21.35 -1.62 9.30
CA ASN A 143 -22.18 -1.51 10.51
C ASN A 143 -22.42 -0.05 10.93
N ASN A 144 -21.47 0.85 10.66
CA ASN A 144 -21.58 2.26 11.08
C ASN A 144 -22.59 3.08 10.23
N HIS A 145 -23.04 2.57 9.09
CA HIS A 145 -23.98 3.28 8.20
C HIS A 145 -25.45 2.92 8.40
N GLN A 146 -25.80 1.97 9.27
CA GLN A 146 -27.22 1.59 9.49
C GLN A 146 -28.04 2.60 10.33
N HIS A 147 -27.46 3.75 10.74
CA HIS A 147 -28.14 4.68 11.64
C HIS A 147 -28.53 6.05 11.06
N SER A 148 -28.51 6.28 9.75
CA SER A 148 -28.85 7.60 9.18
C SER A 148 -30.18 7.70 8.41
N ASN A 149 -31.05 6.69 8.45
CA ASN A 149 -32.34 6.76 7.72
C ASN A 149 -33.51 7.42 8.48
N ASN A 150 -33.29 8.02 9.65
CA ASN A 150 -34.36 8.63 10.45
C ASN A 150 -34.07 10.07 10.95
N CYS A 151 -33.12 10.78 10.33
CA CYS A 151 -32.81 12.16 10.73
C CYS A 151 -33.17 13.19 9.64
N CYS A 152 -34.38 13.09 9.09
CA CYS A 152 -35.03 14.16 8.31
C CYS A 152 -36.55 14.03 8.51
N HIS A 153 -37.05 14.57 9.63
CA HIS A 153 -38.43 15.04 9.76
C HIS A 153 -38.40 16.56 9.86
#